data_AF-A0A2V6WPH8-F1
#
_entry.id   AF-A0A2V6WPH8-F1
#
_cell.length_a   1.000
_cell.length_b   1.000
_cell.length_c   1.000
_cell.angle_alpha   90.00
_cell.angle_beta   90.00
_cell.angle_gamma   90.00
#
_symmetry.space_group_name_H-M   'P 1'
#
loop_
_entity.id
_entity.type
_entity.pdbx_description
1 polymer ?
#
loop_
_entity_poly.entity_id
_entity_poly.type
_entity_poly.pdbx_seq_one_letter_code
_entity_poly.pdbx_strand_id
1 'polypeptide(L)'
;MTARRAHAYPQVDVRAGDLTDVRVVPCPADASVLRGRALLGTGRGRALVLAGQKALVFPGDLARAMALGLETLRVAELARPVPAVLRGDSEVAVRRRLLAGAPAVLVLDRFRPIGAVSRAALDAAAAAGPSLVARLRSRRSADVLELIDGSARRARADGRDLDVVVEGDAIAVARRVAGALGGTLTVHPSFGTASIEGLRPGRLDLVTARAERYAAPGALPTVRAGTILDDLARRDFGVNAMAVELDSGALRLLDPLGGRQDMLRRRLRVLHPLSFVE
;
A
#
# COMPACT_ATOMS: atom_id res chain seq x y z
N MET A 1 15.08 -22.29 -35.38
CA MET A 1 14.20 -22.77 -34.29
C MET A 1 13.04 -21.80 -34.14
N THR A 2 11.83 -22.28 -34.33
CA THR A 2 10.57 -21.54 -34.26
C THR A 2 10.25 -21.16 -32.81
N ALA A 3 10.06 -19.87 -32.52
CA ALA A 3 9.63 -19.39 -31.23
C ALA A 3 8.22 -19.93 -30.92
N ARG A 4 8.11 -20.82 -29.92
CA ARG A 4 6.81 -21.30 -29.42
C ARG A 4 6.10 -20.15 -28.72
N ARG A 5 4.85 -19.90 -29.11
CA ARG A 5 3.93 -18.95 -28.47
C ARG A 5 3.90 -19.19 -26.95
N ALA A 6 4.25 -18.15 -26.20
CA ALA A 6 4.15 -18.13 -24.74
C ALA A 6 2.70 -18.43 -24.32
N HIS A 7 2.52 -19.49 -23.55
CA HIS A 7 1.25 -19.78 -22.91
C HIS A 7 0.95 -18.70 -21.87
N ALA A 8 -0.14 -17.96 -22.06
CA ALA A 8 -0.65 -17.00 -21.10
C ALA A 8 -1.20 -17.75 -19.87
N TYR A 9 -0.44 -17.75 -18.77
CA TYR A 9 -0.94 -18.17 -17.46
C TYR A 9 -1.55 -16.97 -16.72
N PRO A 10 -2.69 -17.14 -16.04
CA PRO A 10 -3.44 -16.04 -15.46
C PRO A 10 -2.65 -15.43 -14.29
N GLN A 11 -2.16 -14.22 -14.48
CA GLN A 11 -1.76 -13.37 -13.37
C GLN A 11 -3.04 -12.99 -12.62
N VAL A 12 -3.18 -13.43 -11.36
CA VAL A 12 -4.23 -12.93 -10.49
C VAL A 12 -3.81 -11.55 -10.03
N ASP A 13 -4.00 -10.55 -10.89
CA ASP A 13 -3.93 -9.15 -10.50
C ASP A 13 -5.16 -8.85 -9.66
N VAL A 14 -4.97 -8.73 -8.34
CA VAL A 14 -6.05 -8.31 -7.44
C VAL A 14 -6.54 -6.92 -7.87
N ARG A 15 -7.78 -6.83 -8.32
CA ARG A 15 -8.40 -5.59 -8.78
C ARG A 15 -9.18 -4.93 -7.67
N ALA A 16 -9.47 -3.64 -7.82
CA ALA A 16 -10.27 -2.88 -6.84
C ALA A 16 -11.61 -3.57 -6.52
N GLY A 17 -12.22 -4.24 -7.51
CA GLY A 17 -13.43 -5.05 -7.30
C GLY A 17 -13.26 -6.23 -6.35
N ASP A 18 -12.07 -6.83 -6.29
CA ASP A 18 -11.79 -8.02 -5.48
C ASP A 18 -11.47 -7.65 -4.01
N LEU A 19 -11.24 -6.36 -3.76
CA LEU A 19 -10.88 -5.81 -2.44
C LEU A 19 -12.09 -5.27 -1.66
N THR A 20 -13.29 -5.27 -2.25
CA THR A 20 -14.46 -4.65 -1.62
C THR A 20 -14.88 -5.40 -0.37
N ASP A 21 -14.79 -4.74 0.78
CA ASP A 21 -15.17 -5.26 2.09
C ASP A 21 -16.36 -4.51 2.71
N VAL A 22 -16.65 -3.32 2.19
CA VAL A 22 -17.81 -2.53 2.58
C VAL A 22 -18.91 -2.67 1.54
N ARG A 23 -20.04 -3.25 1.94
CA ARG A 23 -21.25 -3.28 1.14
C ARG A 23 -21.92 -1.90 1.15
N VAL A 24 -22.04 -1.30 -0.02
CA VAL A 24 -22.73 0.00 -0.17
C VAL A 24 -24.21 -0.20 -0.46
N VAL A 25 -25.06 0.59 0.19
CA VAL A 25 -26.51 0.58 0.01
C VAL A 25 -26.93 1.94 -0.55
N PRO A 26 -27.52 2.01 -1.76
CA PRO A 26 -27.97 3.28 -2.34
C PRO A 26 -29.00 3.97 -1.45
N CYS A 27 -28.84 5.28 -1.26
CA CYS A 27 -29.76 6.12 -0.49
C CYS A 27 -29.99 7.47 -1.20
N PRO A 28 -31.25 7.93 -1.35
CA PRO A 28 -31.54 9.29 -1.80
C PRO A 28 -30.93 10.33 -0.85
N ALA A 29 -30.36 11.41 -1.39
CA ALA A 29 -29.68 12.44 -0.59
C ALA A 29 -30.64 13.21 0.34
N ASP A 30 -31.91 13.30 -0.04
CA ASP A 30 -33.00 13.93 0.70
C ASP A 30 -33.66 13.01 1.74
N ALA A 31 -33.25 11.74 1.82
CA ALA A 31 -33.77 10.82 2.83
C ALA A 31 -33.42 11.30 4.24
N SER A 32 -34.32 11.08 5.20
CA SER A 32 -34.06 11.35 6.61
C SER A 32 -33.10 10.32 7.22
N VAL A 33 -32.43 10.68 8.32
CA VAL A 33 -31.58 9.76 9.11
C VAL A 33 -32.33 8.50 9.50
N LEU A 34 -33.60 8.62 9.91
CA LEU A 34 -34.46 7.47 10.22
C LEU A 34 -34.60 6.52 9.03
N ARG A 35 -34.93 7.06 7.85
CA ARG A 35 -35.06 6.28 6.62
C ARG A 35 -33.72 5.69 6.19
N GLY A 36 -32.64 6.45 6.29
CA GLY A 36 -31.28 5.98 6.01
C GLY A 36 -30.88 4.80 6.90
N ARG A 37 -31.20 4.87 8.20
CA ARG A 37 -30.96 3.77 9.14
C ARG A 37 -31.74 2.51 8.77
N ALA A 38 -33.03 2.67 8.44
CA ALA A 38 -33.86 1.55 8.01
C ALA A 38 -33.32 0.89 6.73
N LEU A 39 -32.87 1.69 5.76
CA LEU A 39 -32.26 1.21 4.51
C LEU A 39 -30.94 0.47 4.73
N LEU A 40 -30.08 1.00 5.60
CA LEU A 40 -28.79 0.38 5.91
C LEU A 40 -28.96 -1.01 6.52
N GLY A 41 -29.98 -1.16 7.38
CA GLY A 41 -30.31 -2.37 8.12
C GLY A 41 -29.32 -2.68 9.25
N THR A 42 -29.38 -3.91 9.77
CA THR A 42 -28.44 -4.41 10.78
C THR A 42 -27.32 -5.21 10.10
N GLY A 43 -26.08 -5.00 10.52
CA GLY A 43 -24.91 -5.72 10.00
C GLY A 43 -23.63 -4.89 9.98
N ARG A 44 -22.48 -5.55 10.16
CA ARG A 44 -21.14 -4.94 10.05
C ARG A 44 -20.72 -4.80 8.58
N GLY A 45 -19.76 -3.91 8.29
CA GLY A 45 -19.21 -3.74 6.94
C GLY A 45 -20.19 -3.18 5.91
N ARG A 46 -21.09 -2.29 6.33
CA ARG A 46 -22.09 -1.67 5.45
C ARG A 46 -21.97 -0.15 5.53
N ALA A 47 -22.27 0.54 4.44
CA ALA A 47 -22.39 2.00 4.42
C ALA A 47 -23.50 2.41 3.44
N LEU A 48 -24.10 3.58 3.64
CA LEU A 48 -24.96 4.17 2.62
C LEU A 48 -24.10 4.88 1.58
N VAL A 49 -24.47 4.78 0.31
CA VAL A 49 -23.92 5.61 -0.76
C VAL A 49 -25.00 6.54 -1.26
N LEU A 50 -24.71 7.84 -1.30
CA LEU A 50 -25.68 8.82 -1.79
C LEU A 50 -25.84 8.71 -3.30
N ALA A 51 -27.09 8.65 -3.77
CA ALA A 51 -27.40 8.54 -5.19
C ALA A 51 -26.80 9.73 -5.97
N GLY A 52 -26.04 9.43 -7.02
CA GLY A 52 -25.40 10.44 -7.87
C GLY A 52 -24.20 11.16 -7.25
N GLN A 53 -23.77 10.78 -6.04
CA GLN A 53 -22.65 11.43 -5.35
C GLN A 53 -21.58 10.42 -4.94
N LYS A 54 -20.32 10.87 -4.94
CA LYS A 54 -19.18 10.09 -4.40
C LYS A 54 -19.07 10.34 -2.89
N ALA A 55 -20.12 10.00 -2.16
CA ALA A 55 -20.20 10.23 -0.72
C ALA A 55 -20.81 9.03 0.00
N LEU A 56 -20.26 8.74 1.18
CA LEU A 56 -20.70 7.64 2.03
C LEU A 56 -21.22 8.16 3.38
N VAL A 57 -22.25 7.51 3.91
CA VAL A 57 -22.69 7.68 5.30
C VAL A 57 -22.40 6.38 6.05
N PHE A 58 -21.63 6.48 7.12
CA PHE A 58 -21.22 5.31 7.90
C PHE A 58 -22.26 4.95 8.97
N PRO A 59 -22.35 3.66 9.37
CA PRO A 59 -23.29 3.22 10.40
C PRO A 59 -23.14 3.97 11.74
N GLY A 60 -21.90 4.34 12.09
CA GLY A 60 -21.60 5.07 13.31
C GLY A 60 -22.15 6.50 13.29
N ASP A 61 -22.05 7.20 12.16
CA ASP A 61 -22.60 8.56 12.00
C ASP A 61 -24.13 8.55 12.12
N LEU A 62 -24.82 7.57 11.50
CA LEU A 62 -26.26 7.38 11.65
C LEU A 62 -26.67 7.02 13.09
N ALA A 63 -25.86 6.22 13.78
CA ALA A 63 -26.12 5.87 15.18
C ALA A 63 -26.00 7.05 16.12
N ARG A 64 -24.99 7.86 15.91
CA ARG A 64 -24.80 9.09 16.67
C ARG A 64 -25.95 10.07 16.43
N ALA A 65 -26.39 10.25 15.19
CA ALA A 65 -27.52 11.13 14.86
C ALA A 65 -28.83 10.66 15.52
N MET A 66 -29.12 9.34 15.49
CA MET A 66 -30.27 8.76 16.20
C MET A 66 -30.21 9.00 17.72
N ALA A 67 -29.04 8.82 18.34
CA ALA A 67 -28.88 9.02 19.77
C ALA A 67 -29.04 10.49 20.20
N LEU A 68 -28.91 11.43 19.26
CA LEU A 68 -29.04 12.87 19.48
C LEU A 68 -30.45 13.41 19.12
N GLY A 69 -31.40 12.56 18.75
CA GLY A 69 -32.75 12.99 18.36
C GLY A 69 -32.79 13.75 17.02
N LEU A 70 -31.89 13.41 16.08
CA LEU A 70 -31.78 14.04 14.76
C LEU A 70 -32.42 13.17 13.67
N GLU A 71 -33.53 12.49 13.95
CA GLU A 71 -34.14 11.50 13.06
C GLU A 71 -34.61 12.08 11.72
N THR A 72 -35.01 13.35 11.73
CA THR A 72 -35.53 14.09 10.58
C THR A 72 -34.44 14.77 9.75
N LEU A 73 -33.20 14.85 10.26
CA LEU A 73 -32.06 15.41 9.54
C LEU A 73 -31.84 14.65 8.23
N ARG A 74 -31.43 15.34 7.17
CA ARG A 74 -31.12 14.69 5.89
C ARG A 74 -29.84 13.88 6.00
N VAL A 75 -29.81 12.68 5.41
CA VAL A 75 -28.61 11.84 5.37
C VAL A 75 -27.43 12.52 4.65
N ALA A 76 -27.72 13.45 3.73
CA ALA A 76 -26.70 14.25 3.06
C ALA A 76 -25.85 15.09 4.02
N GLU A 77 -26.41 15.54 5.14
CA GLU A 77 -25.69 16.32 6.16
C GLU A 77 -24.66 15.47 6.93
N LEU A 78 -24.82 14.13 6.90
CA LEU A 78 -23.90 13.18 7.52
C LEU A 78 -22.90 12.58 6.53
N ALA A 79 -23.05 12.88 5.24
CA ALA A 79 -22.29 12.21 4.20
C ALA A 79 -20.87 12.76 4.10
N ARG A 80 -19.91 11.84 4.02
CA ARG A 80 -18.49 12.15 3.86
C ARG A 80 -18.12 11.96 2.39
N PRO A 81 -17.55 12.96 1.71
CA PRO A 81 -17.01 12.77 0.38
C PRO A 81 -15.88 11.74 0.42
N VAL A 82 -15.91 10.80 -0.51
CA VAL A 82 -14.88 9.76 -0.64
C VAL A 82 -14.35 9.71 -2.06
N PRO A 83 -13.05 9.43 -2.25
CA PRO A 83 -12.51 9.20 -3.57
C PRO A 83 -13.07 7.88 -4.15
N ALA A 84 -13.13 7.81 -5.48
CA ALA A 84 -13.62 6.63 -6.19
C ALA A 84 -12.58 6.07 -7.17
N VAL A 85 -12.65 4.77 -7.40
CA VAL A 85 -11.89 3.98 -8.39
C VAL A 85 -12.85 3.16 -9.25
N LEU A 86 -12.38 2.70 -10.40
CA LEU A 86 -13.09 1.72 -11.20
C LEU A 86 -12.76 0.29 -10.75
N ARG A 87 -13.68 -0.65 -10.94
CA ARG A 87 -13.55 -2.06 -10.58
C ARG A 87 -12.25 -2.69 -11.08
N GLY A 88 -11.82 -2.33 -12.29
CA GLY A 88 -10.60 -2.85 -12.93
C GLY A 88 -9.31 -2.16 -12.51
N ASP A 89 -9.39 -1.08 -11.71
CA ASP A 89 -8.21 -0.37 -11.24
C ASP A 89 -7.36 -1.28 -10.35
N SER A 90 -6.05 -1.08 -10.38
CA SER A 90 -5.11 -1.83 -9.56
C SER A 90 -5.35 -1.57 -8.07
N GLU A 91 -5.06 -2.55 -7.22
CA GLU A 91 -5.03 -2.41 -5.77
C GLU A 91 -4.26 -1.16 -5.27
N VAL A 92 -3.15 -0.80 -5.92
CA VAL A 92 -2.37 0.40 -5.59
C VAL A 92 -3.15 1.71 -5.77
N ALA A 93 -4.07 1.77 -6.74
CA ALA A 93 -4.93 2.94 -6.95
C ALA A 93 -5.91 3.13 -5.78
N VAL A 94 -6.31 2.03 -5.13
CA VAL A 94 -7.10 2.01 -3.90
C VAL A 94 -6.24 2.45 -2.72
N ARG A 95 -5.06 1.84 -2.54
CA ARG A 95 -4.09 2.19 -1.47
C ARG A 95 -3.79 3.68 -1.43
N ARG A 96 -3.41 4.26 -2.57
CA ARG A 96 -3.03 5.67 -2.68
C ARG A 96 -4.10 6.62 -2.14
N ARG A 97 -5.38 6.30 -2.39
CA ARG A 97 -6.51 7.11 -1.95
C ARG A 97 -6.77 6.98 -0.44
N LEU A 98 -6.63 5.78 0.12
CA LEU A 98 -6.76 5.57 1.57
C LEU A 98 -5.61 6.20 2.36
N LEU A 99 -4.39 6.18 1.80
CA LEU A 99 -3.23 6.84 2.41
C LEU A 99 -3.34 8.37 2.41
N ALA A 100 -4.06 8.95 1.46
CA ALA A 100 -4.38 10.37 1.45
C ALA A 100 -5.38 10.80 2.55
N GLY A 101 -5.71 9.91 3.49
CA GLY A 101 -6.59 10.17 4.63
C GLY A 101 -8.06 9.85 4.38
N ALA A 102 -8.41 9.25 3.24
CA ALA A 102 -9.78 8.85 2.97
C ALA A 102 -10.23 7.71 3.92
N PRO A 103 -11.41 7.81 4.55
CA PRO A 103 -11.91 6.76 5.45
C PRO A 103 -12.31 5.48 4.71
N ALA A 104 -12.64 5.60 3.42
CA ALA A 104 -12.92 4.50 2.51
C ALA A 104 -12.73 4.97 1.06
N VAL A 105 -12.63 4.03 0.13
CA VAL A 105 -12.58 4.30 -1.32
C VAL A 105 -13.77 3.61 -1.99
N LEU A 106 -14.59 4.38 -2.69
CA LEU A 106 -15.73 3.83 -3.42
C LEU A 106 -15.25 3.08 -4.67
N VAL A 107 -15.75 1.87 -4.89
CA VAL A 107 -15.47 1.08 -6.09
C VAL A 107 -16.68 1.12 -7.01
N LEU A 108 -16.45 1.55 -8.25
CA LEU A 108 -17.46 1.72 -9.27
C LEU A 108 -17.29 0.68 -10.38
N ASP A 109 -18.38 0.08 -10.83
CA ASP A 109 -18.43 -0.59 -12.12
C ASP A 109 -19.09 0.36 -13.14
N ARG A 110 -18.27 0.88 -14.06
CA ARG A 110 -18.58 2.01 -14.95
C ARG A 110 -18.97 3.26 -14.15
N PHE A 111 -20.25 3.42 -13.83
CA PHE A 111 -20.80 4.56 -13.07
C PHE A 111 -21.60 4.13 -11.84
N ARG A 112 -21.70 2.82 -11.58
CA ARG A 112 -22.51 2.27 -10.49
C ARG A 112 -21.63 1.85 -9.33
N PRO A 113 -21.89 2.32 -8.09
CA PRO A 113 -21.21 1.82 -6.91
C PRO A 113 -21.48 0.34 -6.71
N ILE A 114 -20.42 -0.47 -6.61
CA ILE A 114 -20.52 -1.91 -6.33
C ILE A 114 -20.08 -2.26 -4.90
N GLY A 115 -19.28 -1.38 -4.28
CA GLY A 115 -18.76 -1.56 -2.94
C GLY A 115 -17.85 -0.41 -2.55
N ALA A 116 -17.24 -0.50 -1.38
CA ALA A 116 -16.11 0.33 -1.01
C ALA A 116 -15.02 -0.52 -0.35
N VAL A 117 -13.80 0.00 -0.39
CA VAL A 117 -12.64 -0.59 0.28
C VAL A 117 -12.32 0.25 1.51
N SER A 118 -12.33 -0.38 2.68
CA SER A 118 -11.86 0.21 3.94
C SER A 118 -10.35 0.01 4.10
N ARG A 119 -9.77 0.74 5.06
CA ARG A 119 -8.37 0.54 5.45
C ARG A 119 -8.10 -0.90 5.93
N ALA A 120 -9.03 -1.48 6.68
CA ALA A 120 -8.86 -2.80 7.31
C ALA A 120 -8.77 -3.95 6.31
N ALA A 121 -9.49 -3.88 5.19
CA ALA A 121 -9.39 -4.90 4.15
C ALA A 121 -8.06 -4.90 3.42
N LEU A 122 -7.42 -3.74 3.36
CA LEU A 122 -6.12 -3.60 2.72
C LEU A 122 -5.00 -4.22 3.55
N ASP A 123 -5.06 -4.04 4.87
CA ASP A 123 -4.16 -4.69 5.81
C ASP A 123 -4.34 -6.24 5.77
N ALA A 124 -5.58 -6.71 5.64
CA ALA A 124 -5.89 -8.14 5.50
C ALA A 124 -5.43 -8.74 4.15
N ALA A 125 -5.60 -8.00 3.04
CA ALA A 125 -5.15 -8.43 1.72
C ALA A 125 -3.62 -8.48 1.61
N ALA A 126 -2.91 -7.53 2.24
CA ALA A 126 -1.45 -7.55 2.35
C ALA A 126 -0.94 -8.79 3.11
N ALA A 127 -1.67 -9.24 4.13
CA ALA A 127 -1.34 -10.44 4.90
C ALA A 127 -1.64 -11.77 4.16
N ALA A 128 -2.49 -11.75 3.12
CA ALA A 128 -2.97 -12.96 2.44
C ALA A 128 -2.19 -13.32 1.15
N GLY A 129 -1.29 -12.47 0.66
CA GLY A 129 -0.45 -12.75 -0.51
C GLY A 129 0.74 -13.68 -0.22
N PRO A 130 1.24 -14.48 -1.19
CA PRO A 130 2.46 -15.25 -0.98
C PRO A 130 3.64 -14.27 -0.84
N SER A 131 4.33 -14.35 0.31
CA SER A 131 5.50 -13.50 0.61
C SER A 131 6.57 -13.61 -0.48
N LEU A 132 7.42 -12.59 -0.61
CA LEU A 132 8.59 -12.63 -1.51
C LEU A 132 9.44 -13.91 -1.30
N VAL A 133 9.48 -14.40 -0.05
CA VAL A 133 10.08 -15.68 0.34
C VAL A 133 9.38 -16.90 -0.27
N ALA A 134 8.06 -16.91 -0.42
CA ALA A 134 7.36 -17.98 -1.12
C ALA A 134 7.63 -17.94 -2.64
N ARG A 135 7.76 -16.74 -3.22
CA ARG A 135 8.03 -16.56 -4.66
C ARG A 135 9.46 -16.93 -5.06
N LEU A 136 10.44 -16.61 -4.22
CA LEU A 136 11.84 -17.04 -4.40
C LEU A 136 12.04 -18.57 -4.30
N ARG A 137 11.03 -19.33 -3.82
CA ARG A 137 11.02 -20.81 -3.85
C ARG A 137 10.44 -21.38 -5.14
N SER A 138 9.75 -20.58 -5.95
CA SER A 138 9.16 -20.99 -7.23
C SER A 138 10.12 -20.71 -8.40
N ARG A 139 9.89 -21.31 -9.57
CA ARG A 139 10.70 -21.10 -10.81
C ARG A 139 10.78 -19.63 -11.32
N ARG A 140 10.14 -18.66 -10.62
CA ARG A 140 10.25 -17.19 -10.83
C ARG A 140 11.42 -16.52 -10.11
N SER A 141 12.26 -17.27 -9.38
CA SER A 141 13.43 -16.73 -8.70
C SER A 141 14.47 -16.12 -9.64
N ALA A 142 14.59 -16.63 -10.88
CA ALA A 142 15.57 -16.15 -11.85
C ALA A 142 15.33 -14.69 -12.26
N ASP A 143 14.08 -14.31 -12.59
CA ASP A 143 13.75 -12.98 -13.09
C ASP A 143 13.99 -11.89 -12.01
N VAL A 144 13.60 -12.17 -10.77
CA VAL A 144 13.80 -11.24 -9.65
C VAL A 144 15.29 -11.12 -9.29
N LEU A 145 16.03 -12.22 -9.32
CA LEU A 145 17.48 -12.21 -9.08
C LEU A 145 18.22 -11.46 -10.19
N GLU A 146 17.85 -11.67 -11.45
CA GLU A 146 18.43 -10.96 -12.61
C GLU A 146 18.17 -9.45 -12.54
N LEU A 147 16.98 -9.07 -12.06
CA LEU A 147 16.59 -7.68 -11.91
C LEU A 147 17.31 -6.99 -10.74
N ILE A 148 17.48 -7.68 -9.61
CA ILE A 148 18.31 -7.22 -8.49
C ILE A 148 19.76 -7.05 -8.96
N ASP A 149 20.30 -8.06 -9.63
CA ASP A 149 21.66 -8.09 -10.17
C ASP A 149 21.88 -6.97 -11.22
N GLY A 150 20.94 -6.77 -12.14
CA GLY A 150 20.96 -5.67 -13.11
C GLY A 150 20.87 -4.28 -12.48
N SER A 151 20.04 -4.12 -11.44
CA SER A 151 19.90 -2.86 -10.71
C SER A 151 21.15 -2.52 -9.91
N ALA A 152 21.75 -3.52 -9.25
CA ALA A 152 22.98 -3.35 -8.47
C ALA A 152 24.18 -3.04 -9.38
N ARG A 153 24.27 -3.66 -10.58
CA ARG A 153 25.26 -3.29 -11.60
C ARG A 153 25.17 -1.81 -11.98
N ARG A 154 23.96 -1.30 -12.20
CA ARG A 154 23.73 0.09 -12.59
C ARG A 154 24.06 1.06 -11.47
N ALA A 155 23.58 0.80 -10.25
CA ALA A 155 23.89 1.63 -9.07
C ALA A 155 25.40 1.78 -8.88
N ARG A 156 26.17 0.68 -8.99
CA ARG A 156 27.64 0.71 -8.92
C ARG A 156 28.28 1.56 -10.01
N ALA A 157 27.81 1.47 -11.26
CA ALA A 157 28.36 2.27 -12.35
C ALA A 157 28.25 3.78 -12.07
N ASP A 158 27.25 4.17 -11.28
CA ASP A 158 27.02 5.55 -10.82
C ASP A 158 27.69 5.85 -9.46
N GLY A 159 28.46 4.90 -8.90
CA GLY A 159 29.12 5.02 -7.60
C GLY A 159 28.16 5.00 -6.40
N ARG A 160 27.01 4.33 -6.54
CA ARG A 160 25.93 4.27 -5.53
C ARG A 160 25.69 2.85 -5.03
N ASP A 161 25.15 2.76 -3.82
CA ASP A 161 24.66 1.52 -3.22
C ASP A 161 23.21 1.25 -3.64
N LEU A 162 22.79 -0.02 -3.59
CA LEU A 162 21.40 -0.42 -3.82
C LEU A 162 20.77 -0.92 -2.52
N ASP A 163 19.72 -0.21 -2.09
CA ASP A 163 18.87 -0.61 -0.97
C ASP A 163 17.62 -1.33 -1.48
N VAL A 164 17.37 -2.54 -0.95
CA VAL A 164 16.18 -3.35 -1.23
C VAL A 164 15.36 -3.50 0.04
N VAL A 165 14.15 -2.95 0.00
CA VAL A 165 13.18 -3.12 1.10
C VAL A 165 12.31 -4.34 0.82
N VAL A 166 12.14 -5.19 1.84
CA VAL A 166 11.36 -6.44 1.77
C VAL A 166 10.18 -6.36 2.74
N GLU A 167 8.96 -6.52 2.23
CA GLU A 167 7.81 -6.82 3.07
C GLU A 167 7.89 -8.29 3.53
N GLY A 168 8.32 -8.50 4.78
CA GLY A 168 8.60 -9.83 5.36
C GLY A 168 10.07 -9.98 5.77
N ASP A 169 10.56 -11.22 5.84
CA ASP A 169 11.91 -11.51 6.34
C ASP A 169 13.00 -11.20 5.29
N ALA A 170 13.61 -10.01 5.39
CA ALA A 170 14.70 -9.59 4.53
C ALA A 170 15.96 -10.46 4.68
N ILE A 171 16.22 -11.02 5.86
CA ILE A 171 17.39 -11.86 6.12
C ILE A 171 17.24 -13.20 5.38
N ALA A 172 16.03 -13.78 5.40
CA ALA A 172 15.74 -14.98 4.62
C ALA A 172 15.88 -14.74 3.11
N VAL A 173 15.50 -13.56 2.62
CA VAL A 173 15.72 -13.16 1.22
C VAL A 173 17.21 -13.00 0.93
N ALA A 174 17.94 -12.27 1.78
CA ALA A 174 19.37 -12.00 1.62
C ALA A 174 20.20 -13.28 1.56
N ARG A 175 19.91 -14.27 2.43
CA ARG A 175 20.55 -15.60 2.39
C ARG A 175 20.42 -16.27 1.03
N ARG A 176 19.28 -16.13 0.37
CA ARG A 176 19.05 -16.72 -0.95
C ARG A 176 19.73 -15.94 -2.06
N VAL A 177 19.66 -14.61 -2.00
CA VAL A 177 20.34 -13.75 -2.97
C VAL A 177 21.85 -13.98 -2.92
N ALA A 178 22.44 -14.04 -1.72
CA ALA A 178 23.87 -14.33 -1.54
C ALA A 178 24.25 -15.73 -2.07
N GLY A 179 23.41 -16.75 -1.79
CA GLY A 179 23.64 -18.11 -2.29
C GLY A 179 23.51 -18.24 -3.82
N ALA A 180 22.65 -17.42 -4.45
CA ALA A 180 22.41 -17.47 -5.89
C ALA A 180 23.40 -16.62 -6.71
N LEU A 181 23.72 -15.42 -6.24
CA LEU A 181 24.57 -14.47 -6.96
C LEU A 181 26.05 -14.54 -6.56
N GLY A 182 26.37 -15.24 -5.46
CA GLY A 182 27.73 -15.39 -4.94
C GLY A 182 28.22 -14.11 -4.25
N GLY A 183 28.15 -14.07 -2.91
CA GLY A 183 28.65 -12.94 -2.12
C GLY A 183 28.78 -13.27 -0.63
N THR A 184 29.48 -12.41 0.10
CA THR A 184 29.64 -12.49 1.56
C THR A 184 28.44 -11.83 2.22
N LEU A 185 27.65 -12.62 2.94
CA LEU A 185 26.48 -12.16 3.66
C LEU A 185 26.82 -11.75 5.10
N THR A 186 26.51 -10.52 5.46
CA THR A 186 26.50 -10.01 6.84
C THR A 186 25.06 -9.79 7.28
N VAL A 187 24.67 -10.29 8.45
CA VAL A 187 23.30 -10.16 8.97
C VAL A 187 23.26 -9.38 10.27
N HIS A 188 22.25 -8.55 10.44
CA HIS A 188 21.99 -7.81 11.68
C HIS A 188 20.55 -8.10 12.16
N PRO A 189 20.34 -9.21 12.88
CA PRO A 189 19.00 -9.68 13.25
C PRO A 189 18.18 -8.66 14.04
N SER A 190 18.83 -7.92 14.95
CA SER A 190 18.17 -6.91 15.79
C SER A 190 17.54 -5.76 15.00
N PHE A 191 18.00 -5.53 13.76
CA PHE A 191 17.52 -4.48 12.88
C PHE A 191 16.72 -5.01 11.68
N GLY A 192 16.61 -6.33 11.53
CA GLY A 192 15.99 -6.95 10.36
C GLY A 192 16.71 -6.60 9.06
N THR A 193 18.03 -6.38 9.10
CA THR A 193 18.83 -6.02 7.92
C THR A 193 19.88 -7.08 7.60
N ALA A 194 20.29 -7.11 6.34
CA ALA A 194 21.38 -7.92 5.85
C ALA A 194 22.08 -7.22 4.69
N SER A 195 23.40 -7.34 4.63
CA SER A 195 24.24 -6.77 3.58
C SER A 195 24.95 -7.89 2.85
N ILE A 196 25.02 -7.79 1.52
CA ILE A 196 25.74 -8.73 0.67
C ILE A 196 26.85 -7.98 -0.04
N GLU A 197 28.08 -8.39 0.23
CA GLU A 197 29.29 -7.82 -0.34
C GLU A 197 29.99 -8.83 -1.26
N GLY A 198 30.98 -8.38 -2.03
CA GLY A 198 31.78 -9.25 -2.89
C GLY A 198 31.06 -9.78 -4.14
N LEU A 199 29.81 -9.37 -4.35
CA LEU A 199 29.08 -9.60 -5.59
C LEU A 199 29.76 -8.86 -6.75
N ARG A 200 29.84 -9.49 -7.93
CA ARG A 200 30.02 -8.76 -9.20
C ARG A 200 28.66 -8.24 -9.68
N PRO A 201 27.87 -7.62 -8.79
CA PRO A 201 28.04 -6.18 -8.54
C PRO A 201 27.86 -5.70 -7.08
N GLY A 202 28.73 -4.77 -6.61
CA GLY A 202 28.44 -3.79 -5.54
C GLY A 202 28.11 -4.33 -4.14
N ARG A 203 27.82 -3.43 -3.20
CA ARG A 203 27.18 -3.75 -1.92
C ARG A 203 25.66 -3.70 -2.11
N LEU A 204 24.97 -4.74 -1.65
CA LEU A 204 23.52 -4.85 -1.68
C LEU A 204 22.99 -4.90 -0.26
N ASP A 205 22.20 -3.91 0.13
CA ASP A 205 21.60 -3.85 1.46
C ASP A 205 20.12 -4.26 1.36
N LEU A 206 19.74 -5.26 2.15
CA LEU A 206 18.37 -5.74 2.28
C LEU A 206 17.83 -5.38 3.65
N VAL A 207 16.66 -4.75 3.70
CA VAL A 207 16.02 -4.30 4.95
C VAL A 207 14.57 -4.75 5.00
N THR A 208 14.15 -5.28 6.14
CA THR A 208 12.74 -5.58 6.40
C THR A 208 11.96 -4.27 6.50
N ALA A 209 10.88 -4.15 5.73
CA ALA A 209 9.96 -3.02 5.81
C ALA A 209 9.46 -2.87 7.24
N ARG A 210 9.50 -1.64 7.76
CA ARG A 210 9.24 -1.38 9.17
C ARG A 210 8.35 -0.18 9.37
N ALA A 211 7.50 -0.28 10.38
CA ALA A 211 6.76 0.84 10.94
C ALA A 211 7.46 1.28 12.23
N GLU A 212 7.59 2.59 12.39
CA GLU A 212 8.21 3.20 13.57
C GLU A 212 7.16 3.95 14.37
N ARG A 213 7.27 3.88 15.70
CA ARG A 213 6.47 4.69 16.61
C ARG A 213 7.37 5.29 17.69
N TYR A 214 7.35 6.61 17.77
CA TYR A 214 8.07 7.38 18.77
C TYR A 214 7.18 7.59 19.99
N ALA A 215 7.69 7.27 21.18
CA ALA A 215 6.95 7.49 22.42
C ALA A 215 6.92 8.98 22.80
N ALA A 216 7.97 9.71 22.45
CA ALA A 216 8.14 11.15 22.64
C ALA A 216 9.20 11.68 21.66
N PRO A 217 9.22 13.00 21.38
CA PRO A 217 10.35 13.69 20.75
C PRO A 217 11.73 13.23 21.23
N GLY A 218 12.65 12.90 20.31
CA GLY A 218 14.00 12.46 20.62
C GLY A 218 14.15 11.06 21.27
N ALA A 219 13.05 10.32 21.48
CA ALA A 219 13.12 8.95 21.97
C ALA A 219 13.47 7.97 20.83
N LEU A 220 14.17 6.88 21.15
CA LEU A 220 14.38 5.81 20.18
C LEU A 220 13.02 5.24 19.72
N PRO A 221 12.81 5.04 18.41
CA PRO A 221 11.55 4.51 17.92
C PRO A 221 11.39 3.05 18.34
N THR A 222 10.15 2.70 18.65
CA THR A 222 9.74 1.29 18.68
C THR A 222 9.53 0.81 17.25
N VAL A 223 10.34 -0.15 16.82
CA VAL A 223 10.34 -0.69 15.46
C VAL A 223 9.51 -1.98 15.44
N ARG A 224 8.62 -2.11 14.45
CA ARG A 224 7.92 -3.36 14.15
C ARG A 224 7.94 -3.63 12.65
N ALA A 225 7.81 -4.90 12.27
CA ALA A 225 7.58 -5.26 10.87
C ALA A 225 6.34 -4.53 10.33
N GLY A 226 6.47 -3.97 9.13
CA GLY A 226 5.45 -3.14 8.50
C GLY A 226 5.41 -3.36 6.99
N THR A 227 4.64 -2.52 6.32
CA THR A 227 4.53 -2.50 4.86
C THR A 227 5.56 -1.55 4.24
N ILE A 228 5.77 -1.64 2.93
CA ILE A 228 6.57 -0.67 2.17
C ILE A 228 6.02 0.74 2.35
N LEU A 229 4.71 0.87 2.56
CA LEU A 229 4.08 2.16 2.79
C LEU A 229 4.44 2.74 4.16
N ASP A 230 4.48 1.90 5.20
CA ASP A 230 4.95 2.32 6.52
C ASP A 230 6.43 2.73 6.45
N ASP A 231 7.26 2.00 5.71
CA ASP A 231 8.67 2.31 5.52
C ASP A 231 8.91 3.62 4.75
N LEU A 232 8.09 3.90 3.73
CA LEU A 232 8.18 5.17 2.99
C LEU A 232 7.64 6.35 3.81
N ALA A 233 6.61 6.13 4.63
CA ALA A 233 5.97 7.18 5.42
C ALA A 233 6.83 7.67 6.61
N ARG A 234 7.69 6.82 7.16
CA ARG A 234 8.61 7.17 8.26
C ARG A 234 9.88 7.92 7.82
N ARG A 235 10.02 8.22 6.52
CA ARG A 235 11.20 8.90 5.99
C ARG A 235 11.11 10.40 6.22
N ASP A 236 12.25 11.06 6.08
CA ASP A 236 12.44 12.48 6.32
C ASP A 236 11.80 13.35 5.22
N PHE A 237 12.11 13.08 3.95
CA PHE A 237 11.72 13.92 2.83
C PHE A 237 10.96 13.14 1.75
N GLY A 238 10.01 13.83 1.10
CA GLY A 238 9.24 13.25 -0.01
C GLY A 238 10.12 12.69 -1.13
N VAL A 239 11.22 13.37 -1.46
CA VAL A 239 12.18 12.91 -2.49
C VAL A 239 12.89 11.59 -2.14
N ASN A 240 12.99 11.26 -0.85
CA ASN A 240 13.59 10.02 -0.34
C ASN A 240 12.54 8.92 -0.10
N ALA A 241 11.25 9.25 -0.21
CA ALA A 241 10.13 8.35 0.04
C ALA A 241 9.47 7.86 -1.24
N MET A 242 10.30 7.40 -2.16
CA MET A 242 9.90 6.69 -3.36
C MET A 242 10.59 5.33 -3.40
N ALA A 243 9.93 4.34 -3.99
CA ALA A 243 10.51 3.02 -4.21
C ALA A 243 10.17 2.53 -5.62
N VAL A 244 10.92 1.54 -6.11
CA VAL A 244 10.59 0.82 -7.34
C VAL A 244 10.22 -0.60 -6.98
N GLU A 245 9.05 -1.06 -7.40
CA GLU A 245 8.58 -2.41 -7.17
C GLU A 245 9.37 -3.42 -8.03
N LEU A 246 10.05 -4.37 -7.38
CA LEU A 246 10.86 -5.39 -8.05
C LEU A 246 10.09 -6.71 -8.28
N ASP A 247 9.06 -7.01 -7.48
CA ASP A 247 8.36 -8.31 -7.50
C ASP A 247 7.39 -8.49 -8.69
N SER A 248 6.84 -7.39 -9.23
CA SER A 248 5.86 -7.46 -10.32
C SER A 248 6.47 -7.52 -11.72
N GLY A 249 7.80 -7.33 -11.85
CA GLY A 249 8.51 -7.22 -13.14
C GLY A 249 8.19 -5.95 -13.93
N ALA A 250 7.25 -5.12 -13.48
CA ALA A 250 6.84 -3.88 -14.15
C ALA A 250 7.73 -2.68 -13.80
N LEU A 251 8.70 -2.84 -12.87
CA LEU A 251 9.59 -1.78 -12.36
C LEU A 251 8.83 -0.49 -12.06
N ARG A 252 7.67 -0.62 -11.41
CA ARG A 252 6.76 0.50 -11.22
C ARG A 252 7.25 1.38 -10.07
N LEU A 253 7.28 2.68 -10.31
CA LEU A 253 7.52 3.68 -9.28
C LEU A 253 6.36 3.73 -8.29
N LEU A 254 6.66 3.45 -7.02
CA LEU A 254 5.83 3.70 -5.86
C LEU A 254 6.19 5.09 -5.31
N ASP A 255 5.30 6.06 -5.51
CA ASP A 255 5.43 7.42 -4.99
C ASP A 255 4.11 7.85 -4.31
N PRO A 256 3.82 7.30 -3.10
CA PRO A 256 2.58 7.61 -2.38
C PRO A 256 2.57 9.04 -1.83
N LEU A 257 3.74 9.63 -1.58
CA LEU A 257 3.89 10.90 -0.89
C LEU A 257 4.17 12.07 -1.84
N GLY A 258 4.39 11.86 -3.14
CA GLY A 258 4.57 12.91 -4.13
C GLY A 258 6.02 13.39 -4.28
N GLY A 259 6.99 12.56 -3.92
CA GLY A 259 8.42 12.82 -4.06
C GLY A 259 8.86 13.19 -5.46
N ARG A 260 8.23 12.62 -6.50
CA ARG A 260 8.56 12.95 -7.90
C ARG A 260 8.20 14.40 -8.23
N GLN A 261 7.07 14.89 -7.71
CA GLN A 261 6.68 16.29 -7.91
C GLN A 261 7.60 17.24 -7.13
N ASP A 262 7.99 16.84 -5.92
CA ASP A 262 8.96 17.57 -5.10
C ASP A 262 10.32 17.68 -5.81
N MET A 263 10.79 16.59 -6.43
CA MET A 263 12.03 16.58 -7.23
C MET A 263 11.93 17.50 -8.46
N LEU A 264 10.83 17.41 -9.23
CA LEU A 264 10.61 18.28 -10.41
C LEU A 264 10.57 19.77 -10.05
N ARG A 265 10.04 20.10 -8.87
CA ARG A 265 9.96 21.47 -8.34
C ARG A 265 11.22 21.88 -7.57
N ARG A 266 12.23 21.01 -7.48
CA ARG A 266 13.45 21.22 -6.67
C ARG A 266 13.13 21.61 -5.22
N ARG A 267 12.13 20.96 -4.63
CA ARG A 267 11.60 21.25 -3.29
C ARG A 267 11.92 20.12 -2.32
N LEU A 268 12.58 20.43 -1.19
CA LEU A 268 12.69 19.53 -0.06
C LEU A 268 11.50 19.74 0.87
N ARG A 269 10.58 18.78 0.90
CA ARG A 269 9.39 18.81 1.75
C ARG A 269 9.46 17.67 2.76
N VAL A 270 9.33 18.02 4.04
CA VAL A 270 9.21 17.04 5.12
C VAL A 270 7.89 16.31 5.09
N LEU A 271 7.90 15.04 5.51
CA LEU A 271 6.74 14.16 5.43
C LEU A 271 5.82 14.24 6.63
N HIS A 272 6.34 14.60 7.80
CA HIS A 272 5.56 14.85 9.00
C HIS A 272 6.13 16.03 9.78
N PRO A 273 5.29 16.75 10.56
CA PRO A 273 5.76 17.87 11.39
C PRO A 273 6.84 17.47 12.41
N LEU A 274 6.95 16.18 12.70
CA LEU A 274 7.93 15.61 13.61
C LEU A 274 9.22 15.14 12.93
N SER A 275 9.40 15.28 11.61
CA SER A 275 10.62 14.80 10.91
C SER A 275 11.92 15.50 11.37
N PHE A 276 11.81 16.63 12.06
CA PHE A 276 12.95 17.35 12.66
C PHE A 276 13.08 17.14 14.17
N VAL A 277 12.17 16.39 14.76
CA VAL A 277 11.99 16.20 16.21
C VAL A 277 12.17 14.72 16.60
N GLU A 278 11.84 13.82 15.68
CA GLU A 278 12.12 12.37 15.69
C GLU A 278 13.55 12.03 15.25
#